data_AF-A0A9W7H3H5-F1
#
_entry.id   AF-A0A9W7H3H5-F1
#
_cell.length_a   1.000
_cell.length_b   1.000
_cell.length_c   1.000
_cell.angle_alpha   90.00
_cell.angle_beta   90.00
_cell.angle_gamma   90.00
#
_symmetry.space_group_name_H-M   'P 1'
#
loop_
_entity.id
_entity.type
_entity.pdbx_description
1 polymer ?
#
loop_
_entity_poly.entity_id
_entity_poly.type
_entity_poly.pdbx_seq_one_letter_code
_entity_poly.pdbx_strand_id
1 'polypeptide(L)'
;MDNAVKSQVGVVPENLRKQLAVAVRSIQWSYAIFWSLSATQQGELQWGDGYYNGDIKTRKTVQALELKATDKIGLQRSEQLRQLYESLLEGETDQTKRPSTALSPEDLSDTEWYYLVCMSFVFDIGQGEY
;
A
#
# COMPACT_ATOMS: atom_id res chain seq x y z
N MET A 1 22.26 7.11 34.62
CA MET A 1 22.76 7.35 33.25
C MET A 1 21.99 6.40 32.38
N ASP A 2 20.97 6.97 31.73
CA ASP A 2 19.75 6.28 31.34
C ASP A 2 19.94 5.52 30.04
N ASN A 3 19.66 4.22 30.09
CA ASN A 3 19.60 3.38 28.90
C ASN A 3 18.20 3.53 28.31
N ALA A 4 17.98 4.61 27.56
CA ALA A 4 16.75 4.82 26.83
C ALA A 4 16.73 3.87 25.62
N VAL A 5 16.16 2.68 25.81
CA VAL A 5 15.57 1.91 24.72
C VAL A 5 14.52 2.82 24.08
N LYS A 6 14.90 3.48 22.97
CA LYS A 6 13.93 4.14 22.11
C LYS A 6 13.06 3.04 21.53
N SER A 7 11.91 2.80 22.16
CA SER A 7 10.87 1.97 21.61
C SER A 7 10.48 2.57 20.25
N GLN A 8 10.83 1.87 19.16
CA GLN A 8 10.40 2.23 17.80
C GLN A 8 8.91 1.91 17.62
N VAL A 9 8.06 2.48 18.48
CA VAL A 9 6.61 2.35 18.33
C VAL A 9 6.19 3.22 17.16
N GLY A 10 5.74 2.58 16.07
CA GLY A 10 4.90 3.21 15.05
C GLY A 10 5.58 4.05 13.96
N VAL A 11 6.92 4.08 13.86
CA VAL A 11 7.59 4.81 12.75
C VAL A 11 7.90 3.84 11.62
N VAL A 12 7.16 3.98 10.51
CA VAL A 12 7.46 3.29 9.25
C VAL A 12 8.89 3.69 8.79
N PRO A 13 9.80 2.73 8.54
CA PRO A 13 11.16 3.04 8.11
C PRO A 13 11.17 3.91 6.85
N GLU A 14 12.00 4.96 6.84
CA GLU A 14 12.22 5.75 5.62
C GLU A 14 12.69 4.82 4.49
N ASN A 15 11.99 4.86 3.35
CA ASN A 15 12.19 4.01 2.17
C ASN A 15 11.64 2.57 2.25
N LEU A 16 10.80 2.21 3.24
CA LEU A 16 10.21 0.87 3.32
C LEU A 16 9.55 0.44 2.00
N ARG A 17 8.70 1.28 1.39
CA ARG A 17 8.11 0.99 0.08
C ARG A 17 9.11 0.62 -1.00
N LYS A 18 10.28 1.27 -1.04
CA LYS A 18 11.33 0.95 -2.02
C LYS A 18 11.97 -0.41 -1.74
N GLN A 19 12.14 -0.76 -0.46
CA GLN A 19 12.62 -2.09 -0.06
C GLN A 19 11.60 -3.17 -0.42
N LEU A 20 10.31 -2.92 -0.17
CA LEU A 20 9.22 -3.79 -0.60
C LEU A 20 9.20 -3.93 -2.13
N ALA A 21 9.44 -2.86 -2.88
CA ALA A 21 9.53 -2.91 -4.35
C ALA A 21 10.62 -3.87 -4.82
N VAL A 22 11.81 -3.84 -4.21
CA VAL A 22 12.90 -4.76 -4.53
C VAL A 22 12.50 -6.21 -4.21
N ALA A 23 11.91 -6.45 -3.04
CA ALA A 23 11.53 -7.79 -2.60
C ALA A 23 10.41 -8.40 -3.47
N VAL A 24 9.31 -7.66 -3.68
CA VAL A 24 8.16 -8.10 -4.46
C VAL A 24 8.55 -8.42 -5.90
N ARG A 25 9.42 -7.60 -6.51
CA ARG A 25 9.88 -7.82 -7.88
C ARG A 25 10.86 -8.98 -8.02
N SER A 26 11.71 -9.20 -7.02
CA SER A 26 12.69 -10.30 -7.09
C SER A 26 12.03 -11.68 -7.08
N ILE A 27 10.86 -11.79 -6.45
CA ILE A 27 10.05 -13.02 -6.35
C ILE A 27 8.79 -12.99 -7.24
N GLN A 28 8.60 -11.93 -8.03
CA GLN A 28 7.47 -11.74 -8.93
C GLN A 28 6.09 -11.83 -8.24
N TRP A 29 5.96 -11.31 -7.02
CA TRP A 29 4.67 -11.19 -6.35
C TRP A 29 3.86 -10.02 -6.88
N SER A 30 2.54 -10.08 -6.67
CA SER A 30 1.61 -9.01 -7.04
C SER A 30 1.64 -7.83 -6.07
N TYR A 31 1.97 -8.05 -4.80
CA TYR A 31 2.10 -6.98 -3.81
C TYR A 31 2.84 -7.48 -2.56
N ALA A 32 3.21 -6.55 -1.69
CA ALA A 32 3.53 -6.80 -0.29
C ALA A 32 2.92 -5.73 0.60
N ILE A 33 2.55 -6.12 1.82
CA ILE A 33 1.95 -5.26 2.83
C ILE A 33 2.78 -5.38 4.10
N PHE A 34 3.08 -4.23 4.69
CA PHE A 34 3.69 -4.14 6.00
C PHE A 34 2.64 -3.72 7.03
N TRP A 35 2.37 -4.59 7.98
CA TRP A 35 1.56 -4.31 9.15
C TRP A 35 2.42 -3.77 10.27
N SER A 36 2.01 -2.63 10.82
CA SER A 36 2.72 -1.93 11.90
C SER A 36 1.94 -2.02 13.20
N LEU A 37 2.65 -1.99 14.33
CA LEU A 37 2.01 -1.87 15.64
C LEU A 37 1.24 -0.55 15.71
N SER A 38 -0.03 -0.63 16.09
CA SER A 38 -0.90 0.51 16.33
C SER A 38 -0.31 1.38 17.46
N ALA A 39 -0.21 2.68 17.19
CA ALA A 39 0.25 3.64 18.20
C ALA A 39 -0.87 4.00 19.20
N THR A 40 -2.13 3.80 18.80
CA THR A 40 -3.32 4.18 19.56
C THR A 40 -3.87 3.04 20.41
N GLN A 41 -3.67 1.78 19.98
CA GLN A 41 -4.17 0.61 20.67
C GLN A 41 -3.06 -0.44 20.86
N GLN A 42 -2.75 -0.77 22.11
CA GLN A 42 -1.81 -1.87 22.40
C GLN A 42 -2.41 -3.19 21.95
N GLY A 43 -1.58 -4.04 21.37
CA GLY A 43 -2.04 -5.36 20.94
C GLY A 43 -2.71 -5.36 19.56
N GLU A 44 -2.57 -4.30 18.76
CA GLU A 44 -3.22 -4.17 17.46
C GLU A 44 -2.19 -3.89 16.35
N LEU A 45 -2.41 -4.49 15.18
CA LEU A 45 -1.69 -4.27 13.93
C LEU A 45 -2.58 -3.52 12.95
N GLN A 46 -2.06 -2.44 12.40
CA GLN A 46 -2.71 -1.62 11.38
C GLN A 46 -1.84 -1.53 10.14
N TRP A 47 -2.44 -1.13 9.02
CA TRP A 47 -1.70 -0.84 7.80
C TRP A 47 -0.55 0.15 8.06
N GLY A 48 0.67 -0.24 7.71
CA GLY A 48 1.86 0.62 7.82
C GLY A 48 2.28 1.18 6.46
N ASP A 49 2.61 0.30 5.51
CA ASP A 49 2.96 0.65 4.13
C ASP A 49 2.78 -0.57 3.22
N GLY A 50 2.93 -0.39 1.91
CA GLY A 50 2.85 -1.49 0.97
C GLY A 50 3.36 -1.13 -0.41
N TYR A 51 3.60 -2.16 -1.22
CA TYR A 51 3.97 -2.01 -2.62
C TYR A 51 3.11 -2.92 -3.50
N TYR A 52 2.54 -2.35 -4.55
CA TYR A 52 1.74 -3.03 -5.57
C TYR A 52 2.54 -3.20 -6.87
N ASN A 53 2.49 -4.41 -7.42
CA ASN A 53 3.18 -4.87 -8.63
C ASN A 53 2.28 -5.74 -9.54
N GLY A 54 1.00 -5.86 -9.21
CA GLY A 54 0.06 -6.72 -9.91
C GLY A 54 -0.48 -6.11 -11.21
N ASP A 55 -1.45 -6.81 -11.80
CA ASP A 55 -2.07 -6.40 -13.05
C ASP A 55 -2.91 -5.12 -12.91
N ILE A 56 -2.61 -4.15 -13.78
CA ILE A 56 -3.34 -2.89 -13.88
C ILE A 56 -4.29 -3.00 -15.08
N LYS A 57 -5.61 -2.84 -14.85
CA LYS A 57 -6.67 -2.99 -15.87
C LYS A 57 -6.39 -2.21 -17.17
N THR A 58 -5.78 -1.03 -17.08
CA THR A 58 -5.50 -0.15 -18.22
C THR A 58 -4.26 -0.55 -19.04
N ARG A 59 -3.51 -1.57 -18.64
CA ARG A 59 -2.22 -1.95 -19.26
C ARG A 59 -2.20 -3.36 -19.86
N LYS A 60 -3.24 -3.76 -20.60
CA LYS A 60 -3.21 -5.02 -21.38
C LYS A 60 -2.25 -5.01 -22.58
N THR A 61 -1.51 -3.93 -22.83
CA THR A 61 -0.61 -3.83 -23.99
C THR A 61 0.74 -3.28 -23.55
N VAL A 62 1.81 -3.93 -24.01
CA VAL A 62 3.24 -3.67 -23.73
C VAL A 62 3.80 -4.42 -22.50
N GLN A 63 3.86 -5.75 -22.63
CA GLN A 63 4.74 -6.60 -21.82
C GLN A 63 6.21 -6.48 -22.27
N ALA A 64 7.10 -6.68 -21.31
CA ALA A 64 8.48 -7.18 -21.42
C ALA A 64 9.67 -6.20 -21.55
N LEU A 65 9.51 -4.89 -21.79
CA LEU A 65 10.69 -4.02 -22.06
C LEU A 65 11.16 -3.09 -20.94
N GLU A 66 10.47 -2.98 -19.80
CA GLU A 66 10.82 -1.95 -18.80
C GLU A 66 11.03 -2.47 -17.38
N LEU A 67 11.94 -3.43 -17.17
CA LEU A 67 12.34 -3.85 -15.83
C LEU A 67 12.84 -2.68 -14.94
N LYS A 68 13.39 -1.59 -15.52
CA LYS A 68 13.84 -0.40 -14.78
C LYS A 68 12.75 0.66 -14.55
N ALA A 69 11.74 0.77 -15.42
CA ALA A 69 10.60 1.67 -15.18
C ALA A 69 9.50 1.01 -14.36
N THR A 70 9.50 -0.33 -14.25
CA THR A 70 8.56 -1.09 -13.43
C THR A 70 8.58 -0.62 -11.97
N ASP A 71 9.75 -0.28 -11.41
CA ASP A 71 9.85 0.30 -10.07
C ASP A 71 9.07 1.61 -9.93
N LYS A 72 9.28 2.53 -10.89
CA LYS A 72 8.59 3.83 -10.87
C LYS A 72 7.08 3.65 -11.05
N ILE A 73 6.66 2.71 -11.90
CA ILE A 73 5.25 2.44 -12.18
C ILE A 73 4.57 1.79 -10.98
N GLY A 74 5.17 0.75 -10.37
CA GLY A 74 4.62 0.11 -9.18
C GLY A 74 4.57 1.07 -7.99
N LEU A 75 5.61 1.90 -7.81
CA LEU A 75 5.62 2.94 -6.77
C LEU A 75 4.51 3.97 -7.00
N GLN A 76 4.35 4.44 -8.25
CA GLN A 76 3.28 5.37 -8.62
C GLN A 76 1.90 4.74 -8.41
N ARG A 77 1.72 3.48 -8.81
CA ARG A 77 0.44 2.80 -8.67
C ARG A 77 0.08 2.56 -7.21
N SER A 78 1.06 2.15 -6.39
CA SER A 78 0.90 2.01 -4.94
C SER A 78 0.44 3.33 -4.31
N GLU A 79 1.01 4.45 -4.74
CA GLU A 79 0.63 5.77 -4.27
C GLU A 79 -0.76 6.19 -4.74
N GLN A 80 -1.13 5.91 -6.00
CA GLN A 80 -2.49 6.17 -6.51
C GLN A 80 -3.55 5.39 -5.73
N LEU A 81 -3.29 4.12 -5.41
CA LEU A 81 -4.20 3.30 -4.60
C LEU A 81 -4.32 3.84 -3.17
N ARG A 82 -3.21 4.30 -2.58
CA ARG A 82 -3.21 4.96 -1.26
C ARG A 82 -4.03 6.24 -1.24
N GLN A 83 -3.84 7.12 -2.23
CA GLN A 83 -4.59 8.37 -2.35
C GLN A 83 -6.08 8.12 -2.60
N LEU A 84 -6.42 7.09 -3.37
CA LEU A 84 -7.81 6.69 -3.56
C LEU A 84 -8.43 6.22 -2.25
N TYR A 85 -7.72 5.38 -1.48
CA TYR A 85 -8.17 4.95 -0.15
C TYR A 85 -8.42 6.15 0.79
N GLU A 86 -7.47 7.07 0.90
CA GLU A 86 -7.61 8.30 1.70
C GLU A 86 -8.84 9.12 1.27
N SER A 87 -9.02 9.30 -0.04
CA SER A 87 -10.18 10.00 -0.59
C SER A 87 -11.52 9.29 -0.31
N LEU A 88 -11.53 7.96 -0.19
CA LEU A 88 -12.73 7.20 0.18
C LEU A 88 -13.05 7.34 1.68
N LEU A 89 -12.03 7.44 2.54
CA LEU A 89 -12.21 7.68 3.97
C LEU A 89 -12.80 9.06 4.28
N GLU A 90 -12.37 10.09 3.54
CA GLU A 90 -12.86 11.47 3.70
C GLU A 90 -14.30 11.67 3.20
N GLY A 91 -14.87 10.67 2.51
CA GLY A 91 -16.22 10.68 1.95
C GLY A 91 -16.34 11.51 0.66
N GLU A 92 -17.44 11.33 -0.08
CA GLU A 92 -17.69 11.99 -1.38
C GLU A 92 -17.97 13.51 -1.31
N THR A 93 -17.63 14.17 -0.20
CA THR A 93 -18.06 15.56 0.04
C THR A 93 -17.35 16.58 -0.85
N ASP A 94 -16.28 16.19 -1.55
CA ASP A 94 -15.50 17.11 -2.41
C ASP A 94 -14.98 16.44 -3.69
N GLN A 95 -15.82 15.67 -4.39
CA GLN A 95 -15.48 15.11 -5.73
C GLN A 95 -15.07 16.19 -6.74
N THR A 96 -15.43 17.46 -6.50
CA THR A 96 -15.02 18.66 -7.26
C THR A 96 -13.53 18.99 -7.22
N LYS A 97 -12.78 18.49 -6.22
CA LYS A 97 -11.31 18.68 -6.13
C LYS A 97 -10.51 17.53 -6.69
N ARG A 98 -11.16 16.43 -7.04
CA ARG A 98 -10.49 15.25 -7.60
C ARG A 98 -9.99 15.62 -9.02
N PRO A 99 -8.69 15.49 -9.32
CA PRO A 99 -8.19 15.69 -10.66
C PRO A 99 -8.99 14.80 -11.64
N SER A 100 -9.37 15.30 -12.81
CA SER A 100 -10.11 14.53 -13.82
C SER A 100 -9.38 13.25 -14.29
N THR A 101 -8.11 13.07 -13.88
CA THR A 101 -7.26 11.91 -14.16
C THR A 101 -7.07 10.99 -12.94
N ALA A 102 -7.76 11.26 -11.83
CA ALA A 102 -7.67 10.43 -10.63
C ALA A 102 -8.37 9.08 -10.85
N LEU A 103 -7.81 8.06 -10.21
CA LEU A 103 -8.28 6.68 -10.31
C LEU A 103 -9.67 6.52 -9.70
N SER A 104 -10.64 5.98 -10.46
CA SER A 104 -11.96 5.61 -9.93
C SER A 104 -11.93 4.20 -9.33
N PRO A 105 -12.70 3.93 -8.25
CA PRO A 105 -12.92 2.57 -7.74
C PRO A 105 -13.31 1.54 -8.83
N GLU A 106 -14.10 1.98 -9.81
CA GLU A 106 -14.65 1.14 -10.88
C GLU A 106 -13.56 0.67 -11.88
N ASP A 107 -12.47 1.43 -11.98
CA ASP A 107 -11.34 1.18 -12.87
C ASP A 107 -10.32 0.19 -12.30
N LEU A 108 -10.52 -0.30 -11.06
CA LEU A 108 -9.58 -1.18 -10.36
C LEU A 108 -9.77 -2.65 -10.73
N SER A 109 -8.68 -3.37 -11.00
CA SER A 109 -8.70 -4.84 -11.05
C SER A 109 -9.09 -5.44 -9.70
N ASP A 110 -9.56 -6.68 -9.67
CA ASP A 110 -9.93 -7.35 -8.41
C ASP A 110 -8.75 -7.39 -7.43
N THR A 111 -7.52 -7.55 -7.95
CA THR A 111 -6.30 -7.52 -7.14
C THR A 111 -5.97 -6.11 -6.63
N GLU A 112 -6.21 -5.07 -7.43
CA GLU A 112 -6.06 -3.68 -6.99
C GLU A 112 -7.09 -3.32 -5.91
N TRP A 113 -8.33 -3.76 -6.09
CA TRP A 113 -9.40 -3.58 -5.12
C TRP A 113 -9.06 -4.28 -3.81
N TYR A 114 -8.63 -5.54 -3.86
CA TYR A 114 -8.24 -6.29 -2.67
C TYR A 114 -7.08 -5.61 -1.91
N TYR A 115 -6.03 -5.18 -2.62
CA TYR A 115 -4.91 -4.46 -2.03
C TYR A 115 -5.35 -3.15 -1.36
N LEU A 116 -6.25 -2.40 -2.00
CA LEU A 116 -6.82 -1.17 -1.44
C LEU A 116 -7.64 -1.46 -0.19
N VAL A 117 -8.50 -2.48 -0.21
CA VAL A 117 -9.33 -2.88 0.94
C VAL A 117 -8.47 -3.31 2.12
N CYS A 118 -7.32 -3.96 1.89
CA CYS A 118 -6.40 -4.31 2.97
C CYS A 118 -5.96 -3.09 3.80
N MET A 119 -5.92 -1.88 3.22
CA MET A 119 -5.56 -0.68 3.98
C MET A 119 -6.55 -0.35 5.11
N SER A 120 -7.79 -0.87 5.06
CA SER A 120 -8.77 -0.69 6.13
C SER A 120 -8.72 -1.76 7.23
N PHE A 121 -7.92 -2.81 7.05
CA PHE A 121 -7.87 -3.90 8.02
C PHE A 121 -7.01 -3.58 9.24
N VAL A 122 -7.46 -4.17 10.34
CA VAL A 122 -6.87 -4.06 11.67
C VAL A 122 -6.93 -5.46 12.29
N PHE A 123 -5.85 -5.88 12.94
CA PHE A 123 -5.73 -7.22 13.52
C PHE A 123 -5.25 -7.15 14.97
N ASP A 124 -5.81 -7.98 15.84
CA ASP A 124 -5.24 -8.17 17.18
C ASP A 124 -3.98 -9.04 17.10
N ILE A 125 -2.98 -8.76 17.94
CA ILE A 125 -1.77 -9.57 18.05
C ILE A 125 -2.15 -10.98 18.51
N GLY A 126 -1.85 -11.97 17.67
CA GLY A 126 -2.23 -13.37 17.88
C GLY A 126 -3.49 -13.81 17.14
N GLN A 127 -4.16 -12.89 16.43
CA GLN A 127 -5.27 -13.17 15.51
C GLN A 127 -4.79 -12.85 14.07
N GLY A 128 -4.45 -13.87 13.27
CA GLY A 128 -4.04 -13.69 11.87
C GLY A 128 -3.22 -14.85 11.30
N GLU A 129 -3.77 -15.45 10.23
CA GLU A 129 -3.33 -16.56 9.35
C GLU A 129 -2.61 -17.78 9.98
N TYR A 130 -3.37 -18.88 10.10
CA TYR A 130 -2.91 -20.27 10.12
C TYR A 130 -2.61 -20.78 8.71
#